data_AF-A0A662H454-F1
#
_entry.id   AF-A0A662H454-F1
#
_cell.length_a   1.000
_cell.length_b   1.000
_cell.length_c   1.000
_cell.angle_alpha   90.00
_cell.angle_beta   90.00
_cell.angle_gamma   90.00
#
_symmetry.space_group_name_H-M   'P 1'
#
loop_
_entity.id
_entity.type
_entity.pdbx_description
1 polymer ?
#
loop_
_entity_poly.entity_id
_entity_poly.type
_entity_poly.pdbx_seq_one_letter_code
_entity_poly.pdbx_strand_id
1 'polypeptide(L)'
;MKYKPEIYKQYLPIIKPSIELSETEIKALLAYLNSTFNWLWLEHMGRRTGGGIIALEVQHARNMPVINVKKLCKEDVEELARLFDELESTAREGSWRSKAEMFKDLKDIFIKIDQKVAEILGIPVDVELLWSFAWEMMERRVQGAKGPTRPGAEITIGVRRERRRRGRRGTTSESPPGIP
;
A
#
# COMPACT_ATOMS: atom_id res chain seq x y z
N MET A 1 12.75 -24.52 1.34
CA MET A 1 13.74 -23.89 2.24
C MET A 1 13.19 -23.99 3.66
N LYS A 2 13.81 -24.76 4.57
CA LYS A 2 13.29 -24.93 5.94
C LYS A 2 13.59 -23.67 6.76
N TYR A 3 12.55 -23.08 7.35
CA TYR A 3 12.67 -21.94 8.27
C TYR A 3 13.56 -22.32 9.46
N LYS A 4 14.59 -21.51 9.73
CA LYS A 4 15.50 -21.65 10.87
C LYS A 4 15.47 -20.35 11.69
N PRO A 5 14.71 -20.28 12.79
CA PRO A 5 14.56 -19.07 13.61
C PRO A 5 15.89 -18.48 14.07
N GLU A 6 16.88 -19.35 14.31
CA GLU A 6 18.20 -19.02 14.84
C GLU A 6 19.00 -18.05 13.98
N ILE A 7 18.78 -18.07 12.66
CA ILE A 7 19.48 -17.18 11.71
C ILE A 7 19.09 -15.71 11.92
N TYR A 8 17.90 -15.47 12.45
CA TYR A 8 17.33 -14.13 12.61
C TYR A 8 17.62 -13.53 13.98
N LYS A 9 18.00 -14.33 14.98
CA LYS A 9 18.28 -13.86 16.36
C LYS A 9 19.36 -12.78 16.40
N GLN A 10 20.39 -12.87 15.54
CA GLN A 10 21.45 -11.87 15.44
C GLN A 10 20.98 -10.51 14.88
N TYR A 11 19.87 -10.47 14.15
CA TYR A 11 19.33 -9.27 13.52
C TYR A 11 18.17 -8.64 14.30
N LEU A 12 17.67 -9.33 15.33
CA LEU A 12 16.60 -8.85 16.19
C LEU A 12 17.22 -8.37 17.51
N PRO A 13 17.51 -7.06 17.64
CA PRO A 13 18.36 -6.53 18.71
C PRO A 13 17.81 -6.82 20.11
N ILE A 14 16.50 -7.06 20.24
CA ILE A 14 15.82 -7.44 21.49
C ILE A 14 14.58 -8.26 21.14
N ILE A 15 14.69 -9.59 21.13
CA ILE A 15 13.51 -10.45 21.28
C ILE A 15 13.25 -10.52 22.79
N LYS A 16 12.07 -10.09 23.25
CA LYS A 16 11.65 -10.38 24.62
C LYS A 16 11.02 -11.78 24.61
N PRO A 17 11.75 -12.85 24.99
CA PRO A 17 11.23 -14.21 24.94
C PRO A 17 9.99 -14.41 25.82
N SER A 18 9.75 -13.51 26.78
CA SER A 18 8.54 -13.51 27.61
C SER A 18 7.28 -12.97 26.91
N ILE A 19 7.38 -12.47 25.68
CA ILE A 19 6.22 -11.97 24.92
C ILE A 19 5.89 -13.00 23.84
N GLU A 20 4.94 -13.86 24.16
CA GLU A 20 4.35 -14.81 23.22
C GLU A 20 2.96 -14.33 22.81
N LEU A 21 2.67 -14.36 21.50
CA LEU A 21 1.34 -14.06 20.97
C LEU A 21 0.59 -15.37 20.70
N SER A 22 -0.64 -15.47 21.17
CA SER A 22 -1.57 -16.54 20.77
C SER A 22 -1.97 -16.38 19.31
N GLU A 23 -2.54 -17.43 18.72
CA GLU A 23 -3.07 -17.35 17.35
C GLU A 23 -4.09 -16.21 17.19
N THR A 24 -5.01 -16.07 18.15
CA THR A 24 -6.01 -14.98 18.16
C THR A 24 -5.33 -13.61 18.20
N GLU A 25 -4.30 -13.43 19.03
CA GLU A 25 -3.56 -12.16 19.12
C GLU A 25 -2.77 -11.87 17.83
N ILE A 26 -2.22 -12.90 17.18
CA ILE A 26 -1.56 -12.78 15.87
C ILE A 26 -2.57 -12.34 14.82
N LYS A 27 -3.74 -12.97 14.74
CA LYS A 27 -4.80 -12.61 13.81
C LYS A 27 -5.30 -11.19 14.05
N ALA A 28 -5.47 -10.78 15.30
CA ALA A 28 -5.84 -9.41 15.65
C ALA A 28 -4.78 -8.38 15.19
N LEU A 29 -3.50 -8.70 15.38
CA LEU A 29 -2.41 -7.86 14.87
C LEU A 29 -2.41 -7.80 13.34
N LEU A 30 -2.66 -8.92 12.67
CA LEU A 30 -2.76 -8.98 11.21
C LEU A 30 -3.97 -8.20 10.68
N ALA A 31 -5.10 -8.18 11.40
CA ALA A 31 -6.23 -7.32 11.07
C ALA A 31 -5.80 -5.85 11.03
N TYR A 32 -5.13 -5.38 12.10
CA TYR A 32 -4.61 -4.01 12.15
C TYR A 32 -3.60 -3.73 11.04
N LEU A 33 -2.69 -4.66 10.74
CA LEU A 33 -1.71 -4.46 9.66
C LEU A 33 -2.36 -4.42 8.27
N ASN A 34 -3.54 -4.99 8.09
CA ASN A 34 -4.35 -4.90 6.87
C ASN A 34 -5.36 -3.74 6.89
N SER A 35 -5.43 -2.96 7.97
CA SER A 35 -6.29 -1.78 8.06
C SER A 35 -5.84 -0.66 7.11
N THR A 36 -6.77 0.20 6.73
CA THR A 36 -6.50 1.40 5.92
C THR A 36 -5.60 2.39 6.66
N PHE A 37 -5.60 2.42 8.00
CA PHE A 37 -4.64 3.21 8.78
C PHE A 37 -3.20 2.86 8.41
N ASN A 38 -2.89 1.55 8.38
CA ASN A 38 -1.55 1.09 8.02
C ASN A 38 -1.25 1.32 6.54
N TRP A 39 -2.25 1.14 5.67
CA TRP A 39 -2.10 1.47 4.25
C TRP A 39 -1.74 2.95 4.04
N LEU A 40 -2.47 3.88 4.66
CA LEU A 40 -2.21 5.31 4.57
C LEU A 40 -0.82 5.67 5.10
N TRP A 41 -0.39 5.04 6.19
CA TRP A 41 0.97 5.20 6.72
C TRP A 41 2.03 4.78 5.67
N LEU A 42 1.85 3.63 5.01
CA LEU A 42 2.75 3.16 3.97
C LEU A 42 2.77 4.08 2.75
N GLU A 43 1.61 4.60 2.34
CA GLU A 43 1.47 5.57 1.25
C GLU A 43 2.24 6.88 1.50
N HIS A 44 2.29 7.30 2.77
CA HIS A 44 2.93 8.54 3.18
C HIS A 44 4.42 8.38 3.48
N MET A 45 4.79 7.34 4.23
CA MET A 45 6.15 7.13 4.76
C MET A 45 7.02 6.24 3.88
N GLY A 46 6.42 5.33 3.11
CA GLY A 46 7.16 4.37 2.32
C GLY A 46 7.93 5.00 1.16
N ARG A 47 9.11 4.45 0.86
CA ARG A 47 9.92 4.94 -0.25
C ARG A 47 9.27 4.56 -1.57
N ARG A 48 8.94 5.55 -2.40
CA ARG A 48 8.46 5.32 -3.77
C ARG A 48 9.63 4.86 -4.65
N THR A 49 9.43 3.76 -5.36
CA THR A 49 10.37 3.27 -6.38
C THR A 49 9.71 3.26 -7.75
N GLY A 50 10.51 3.06 -8.81
CA GLY A 50 9.99 2.95 -10.17
C GLY A 50 8.92 1.86 -10.30
N GLY A 51 7.94 2.06 -11.18
CA GLY A 51 6.86 1.07 -11.37
C GLY A 51 5.73 1.14 -10.34
N GLY A 52 5.75 2.12 -9.43
CA GLY A 52 4.64 2.32 -8.47
C GLY A 52 4.67 1.37 -7.28
N ILE A 53 5.85 0.82 -6.99
CA ILE A 53 6.11 -0.01 -5.82
C ILE A 53 6.41 0.91 -4.62
N ILE A 54 5.90 0.53 -3.44
CA ILE A 54 6.35 1.08 -2.18
C ILE A 54 7.41 0.13 -1.60
N ALA A 55 8.62 0.63 -1.41
CA ALA A 55 9.64 -0.10 -0.65
C ALA A 55 9.48 0.20 0.84
N LEU A 56 9.30 -0.87 1.63
CA LEU A 56 9.30 -0.82 3.10
C LEU A 56 10.71 -1.12 3.62
N GLU A 57 11.46 -0.06 3.90
CA GLU A 57 12.81 -0.14 4.46
C GLU A 57 12.77 -0.21 5.99
N VAL A 58 13.87 -0.66 6.61
CA VAL A 58 13.95 -0.91 8.06
C VAL A 58 13.58 0.32 8.88
N GLN A 59 14.02 1.52 8.47
CA GLN A 59 13.69 2.75 9.17
C GLN A 59 12.20 3.12 9.10
N HIS A 60 11.51 2.76 8.01
CA HIS A 60 10.08 3.00 7.87
C HIS A 60 9.29 2.03 8.75
N ALA A 61 9.66 0.75 8.72
CA ALA A 61 9.06 -0.28 9.56
C ALA A 61 9.29 -0.01 11.05
N ARG A 62 10.48 0.46 11.43
CA ARG A 62 10.85 0.75 12.83
C ARG A 62 10.00 1.84 13.47
N ASN A 63 9.55 2.82 12.67
CA ASN A 63 8.76 3.95 13.14
C ASN A 63 7.26 3.77 12.92
N MET A 64 6.84 2.62 12.38
CA MET A 64 5.43 2.33 12.12
C MET A 64 4.65 2.23 13.44
N PRO A 65 3.53 2.96 13.59
CA PRO A 65 2.64 2.77 14.72
C PRO A 65 2.02 1.38 14.67
N VAL A 66 2.11 0.63 15.77
CA VAL A 66 1.53 -0.72 15.88
C VAL A 66 0.77 -0.82 17.20
N ILE A 67 -0.45 -1.36 17.13
CA ILE A 67 -1.25 -1.62 18.32
C ILE A 67 -0.60 -2.67 19.22
N ASN A 68 -0.74 -2.49 20.53
CA ASN A 68 -0.30 -3.49 21.49
C ASN A 68 -1.47 -4.41 21.83
N VAL A 69 -1.60 -5.52 21.10
CA VAL A 69 -2.68 -6.50 21.29
C VAL A 69 -2.76 -7.08 22.70
N LYS A 70 -1.64 -7.15 23.44
CA LYS A 70 -1.60 -7.60 24.84
C LYS A 70 -2.25 -6.63 25.83
N LYS A 71 -2.50 -5.39 25.41
CA LYS A 71 -3.15 -4.35 26.23
C LYS A 71 -4.63 -4.16 25.90
N LEU A 72 -5.13 -4.84 24.87
CA LEU A 72 -6.53 -4.77 24.48
C LEU A 72 -7.36 -5.70 25.37
N CYS A 73 -8.66 -5.40 25.51
CA CYS A 73 -9.55 -6.35 26.14
C CYS A 73 -9.73 -7.58 25.25
N LYS A 74 -10.17 -8.69 25.86
CA LYS A 74 -10.30 -9.97 25.17
C LYS A 74 -11.28 -9.88 24.00
N GLU A 75 -12.38 -9.16 24.21
CA GLU A 75 -13.46 -8.99 23.24
C GLU A 75 -12.95 -8.28 21.97
N ASP A 76 -12.13 -7.24 22.13
CA ASP A 76 -11.54 -6.51 21.00
C ASP A 76 -10.56 -7.38 20.21
N VAL A 77 -9.75 -8.18 20.90
CA VAL A 77 -8.80 -9.10 20.27
C VAL A 77 -9.52 -10.18 19.49
N GLU A 78 -10.57 -10.78 20.07
CA GLU A 78 -11.38 -11.81 19.41
C GLU A 78 -12.11 -11.25 18.19
N GLU A 79 -12.65 -10.04 18.29
CA GLU A 79 -13.36 -9.40 17.18
C GLU A 79 -12.42 -9.05 16.01
N LEU A 80 -11.25 -8.47 16.29
CA LEU A 80 -10.25 -8.21 15.25
C LEU A 80 -9.76 -9.52 14.61
N ALA A 81 -9.57 -10.58 15.39
CA ALA A 81 -9.17 -11.88 14.86
C ALA A 81 -10.23 -12.47 13.93
N ARG A 82 -11.51 -12.35 14.29
CA ARG A 82 -12.65 -12.79 13.47
C ARG A 82 -12.73 -12.02 12.15
N LEU A 83 -12.52 -10.71 12.19
CA LEU A 83 -12.50 -9.87 10.98
C LEU A 83 -11.32 -10.22 10.05
N PHE A 84 -10.17 -10.59 10.61
CA PHE A 84 -9.05 -11.10 9.82
C PHE A 84 -9.39 -12.43 9.16
N ASP A 85 -10.03 -13.36 9.88
CA ASP A 85 -10.48 -14.64 9.30
C ASP A 85 -11.51 -14.42 8.18
N GLU A 86 -12.44 -13.46 8.33
CA GLU A 86 -13.39 -13.07 7.28
C GLU A 86 -12.67 -12.52 6.05
N LEU A 87 -11.68 -11.64 6.25
CA LEU A 87 -10.84 -11.11 5.17
C LEU A 87 -10.09 -12.23 4.45
N GLU A 88 -9.48 -13.15 5.20
CA GLU A 88 -8.67 -14.24 4.67
C GLU A 88 -9.48 -15.25 3.88
N SER A 89 -10.63 -15.68 4.42
CA SER A 89 -11.55 -16.60 3.73
C SER A 89 -12.07 -15.98 2.44
N THR A 90 -12.54 -14.73 2.50
CA THR A 90 -13.05 -14.03 1.32
C THR A 90 -11.95 -13.85 0.28
N ALA A 91 -10.72 -13.48 0.71
CA ALA A 91 -9.53 -13.37 -0.14
C ALA A 91 -9.14 -14.68 -0.82
N ARG A 92 -9.39 -15.84 -0.19
CA ARG A 92 -9.09 -17.16 -0.77
C ARG A 92 -10.13 -17.66 -1.74
N GLU A 93 -11.40 -17.38 -1.46
CA GLU A 93 -12.55 -17.86 -2.24
C GLU A 93 -12.81 -17.01 -3.49
N GLY A 94 -12.40 -15.74 -3.46
CA GLY A 94 -12.64 -14.83 -4.56
C GLY A 94 -11.85 -15.15 -5.82
N SER A 95 -12.43 -14.79 -6.96
CA SER A 95 -11.86 -14.96 -8.30
C SER A 95 -11.84 -13.61 -9.00
N TRP A 96 -10.76 -12.86 -8.80
CA TRP A 96 -10.59 -11.53 -9.39
C TRP A 96 -9.62 -11.55 -10.55
N ARG A 97 -9.86 -10.68 -11.53
CA ARG A 97 -8.98 -10.50 -12.69
C ARG A 97 -7.78 -9.62 -12.37
N SER A 98 -7.86 -8.84 -11.30
CA SER A 98 -6.78 -7.96 -10.85
C SER A 98 -6.80 -7.71 -9.34
N LYS A 99 -5.67 -7.29 -8.78
CA LYS A 99 -5.60 -6.86 -7.38
C LYS A 99 -6.51 -5.64 -7.11
N ALA A 100 -6.62 -4.70 -8.05
CA ALA A 100 -7.47 -3.53 -7.86
C ALA A 100 -8.96 -3.89 -7.71
N GLU A 101 -9.41 -4.90 -8.46
CA GLU A 101 -10.77 -5.45 -8.32
C GLU A 101 -10.96 -6.11 -6.96
N MET A 102 -10.01 -6.97 -6.55
CA MET A 102 -10.00 -7.60 -5.22
C MET A 102 -10.12 -6.57 -4.09
N PHE A 103 -9.33 -5.49 -4.10
CA PHE A 103 -9.38 -4.48 -3.04
C PHE A 103 -10.71 -3.72 -3.00
N LYS A 104 -11.39 -3.53 -4.14
CA LYS A 104 -12.72 -2.90 -4.18
C LYS A 104 -13.78 -3.85 -3.62
N ASP A 105 -13.73 -5.12 -3.98
CA ASP A 105 -14.70 -6.12 -3.50
C ASP A 105 -14.52 -6.40 -2.00
N LEU A 106 -13.28 -6.37 -1.50
CA LEU A 106 -12.97 -6.52 -0.07
C LEU A 106 -13.16 -5.23 0.74
N LYS A 107 -13.59 -4.12 0.11
CA LYS A 107 -13.73 -2.81 0.76
C LYS A 107 -14.54 -2.89 2.06
N ASP A 108 -15.68 -3.55 2.03
CA ASP A 108 -16.57 -3.62 3.18
C ASP A 108 -15.90 -4.29 4.39
N ILE A 109 -15.03 -5.28 4.15
CA ILE A 109 -14.27 -5.95 5.22
C ILE A 109 -13.18 -5.02 5.76
N PHE A 110 -12.47 -4.28 4.89
CA PHE A 110 -11.51 -3.26 5.33
C PHE A 110 -12.19 -2.19 6.20
N ILE A 111 -13.37 -1.72 5.79
CA ILE A 111 -14.13 -0.72 6.56
C ILE A 111 -14.52 -1.27 7.95
N LYS A 112 -14.97 -2.54 8.06
CA LYS A 112 -15.26 -3.15 9.37
C LYS A 112 -14.01 -3.19 10.27
N ILE A 113 -12.86 -3.56 9.70
CA ILE A 113 -11.58 -3.55 10.42
C ILE A 113 -11.24 -2.14 10.87
N ASP A 114 -11.35 -1.15 9.99
CA ASP A 114 -11.03 0.25 10.28
C ASP A 114 -11.95 0.83 11.36
N GLN A 115 -13.24 0.50 11.35
CA GLN A 115 -14.19 0.88 12.40
C GLN A 115 -13.76 0.31 13.75
N LYS A 116 -13.41 -0.98 13.78
CA LYS A 116 -12.98 -1.61 15.03
C LYS A 116 -11.68 -1.03 15.55
N VAL A 117 -10.72 -0.74 14.66
CA VAL A 117 -9.48 -0.07 15.03
C VAL A 117 -9.73 1.36 15.53
N ALA A 118 -10.61 2.11 14.88
CA ALA A 118 -10.97 3.46 15.30
C ALA A 118 -11.63 3.48 16.70
N GLU A 119 -12.53 2.53 16.96
CA GLU A 119 -13.16 2.31 18.27
C GLU A 119 -12.10 2.05 19.35
N ILE A 120 -11.21 1.06 19.12
CA ILE A 120 -10.13 0.69 20.05
C ILE A 120 -9.21 1.88 20.37
N LEU A 121 -8.91 2.68 19.35
CA LEU A 121 -8.05 3.86 19.49
C LEU A 121 -8.78 5.09 20.05
N GLY A 122 -10.11 5.05 20.15
CA GLY A 122 -10.94 6.18 20.60
C GLY A 122 -10.85 7.39 19.66
N ILE A 123 -10.62 7.18 18.36
CA ILE A 123 -10.43 8.26 17.38
C ILE A 123 -11.70 8.48 16.57
N PRO A 124 -12.24 9.71 16.53
CA PRO A 124 -13.38 10.03 15.69
C PRO A 124 -12.89 10.23 14.25
N VAL A 125 -12.98 9.18 13.44
CA VAL A 125 -12.59 9.22 12.02
C VAL A 125 -13.68 8.64 11.13
N ASP A 126 -13.87 9.29 9.99
CA ASP A 126 -14.67 8.74 8.90
C ASP A 126 -13.83 7.72 8.13
N VAL A 127 -14.12 6.44 8.38
CA VAL A 127 -13.41 5.30 7.78
C VAL A 127 -13.64 5.17 6.28
N GLU A 128 -14.78 5.61 5.77
CA GLU A 128 -15.09 5.59 4.33
C GLU A 128 -14.26 6.63 3.59
N LEU A 129 -14.13 7.81 4.19
CA LEU A 129 -13.26 8.85 3.69
C LEU A 129 -11.78 8.44 3.80
N LEU A 130 -11.39 7.78 4.89
CA LEU A 130 -10.04 7.24 5.08
C LEU A 130 -9.66 6.27 3.95
N TRP A 131 -10.55 5.32 3.62
CA TRP A 131 -10.35 4.37 2.53
C TRP A 131 -10.25 5.07 1.18
N SER A 132 -11.13 6.05 0.94
CA SER A 132 -11.14 6.82 -0.31
C SER A 132 -9.83 7.59 -0.52
N PHE A 133 -9.24 8.17 0.53
CA PHE A 133 -7.94 8.82 0.45
C PHE A 133 -6.79 7.85 0.18
N ALA A 134 -6.75 6.71 0.89
CA ALA A 134 -5.72 5.69 0.65
C ALA A 134 -5.81 5.14 -0.79
N TRP A 135 -7.03 4.89 -1.27
CA TRP A 135 -7.30 4.46 -2.64
C TRP A 135 -6.78 5.47 -3.67
N GLU A 136 -7.10 6.76 -3.50
CA GLU A 136 -6.65 7.82 -4.40
C GLU A 136 -5.12 7.94 -4.44
N MET A 137 -4.45 7.87 -3.28
CA MET A 137 -2.99 7.91 -3.21
C MET A 137 -2.35 6.73 -3.98
N MET A 138 -2.91 5.54 -3.81
CA MET A 138 -2.47 4.35 -4.54
C MET A 138 -2.71 4.48 -6.05
N GLU A 139 -3.89 4.94 -6.47
CA GLU A 139 -4.20 5.14 -7.89
C GLU A 139 -3.22 6.11 -8.55
N ARG A 140 -2.94 7.24 -7.89
CA ARG A 140 -1.96 8.23 -8.37
C ARG A 140 -0.56 7.61 -8.46
N ARG A 141 -0.14 6.80 -7.49
CA ARG A 141 1.16 6.10 -7.55
C ARG A 141 1.22 5.15 -8.75
N VAL A 142 0.20 4.31 -8.92
CA VAL A 142 0.16 3.29 -9.99
C VAL A 142 0.05 3.95 -11.38
N GLN A 143 -0.65 5.08 -11.49
CA GLN A 143 -0.72 5.85 -12.74
C GLN A 143 0.58 6.61 -13.03
N GLY A 144 1.20 7.23 -12.03
CA GLY A 144 2.49 7.92 -12.18
C GLY A 144 3.61 6.99 -12.65
N ALA A 145 3.53 5.71 -12.30
CA ALA A 145 4.41 4.67 -12.79
C ALA A 145 4.28 4.38 -14.30
N LYS A 146 3.16 4.77 -14.92
CA LYS A 146 2.91 4.59 -16.37
C LYS A 146 3.42 5.77 -17.22
N GLY A 147 3.98 6.82 -16.60
CA GLY A 147 4.55 7.99 -17.28
C GLY A 147 6.09 7.95 -17.38
N PRO A 148 6.72 8.66 -18.35
CA PRO A 148 8.17 8.61 -18.53
C PRO A 148 8.89 9.17 -17.31
N THR A 149 9.60 8.32 -16.58
CA THR A 149 10.33 8.66 -15.34
C THR A 149 11.82 8.88 -15.66
N ARG A 150 12.16 9.95 -16.39
CA ARG A 150 13.55 10.39 -16.55
C ARG A 150 13.74 11.79 -15.95
N PRO A 151 14.87 12.09 -15.29
CA PRO A 151 15.17 13.44 -14.83
C PRO A 151 15.08 14.43 -16.00
N GLY A 152 14.26 15.48 -15.86
CA GLY A 152 13.96 16.46 -16.92
C GLY A 152 12.73 16.16 -17.79
N ALA A 153 12.00 15.06 -17.54
CA ALA A 153 10.72 14.82 -18.18
C ALA A 153 9.64 15.69 -17.53
N GLU A 154 9.04 16.61 -18.30
CA GLU A 154 7.83 17.32 -17.88
C GLU A 154 6.73 16.31 -17.54
N ILE A 155 6.19 16.41 -16.33
CA ILE A 155 5.00 15.68 -15.92
C ILE A 155 3.83 16.27 -16.70
N THR A 156 3.57 15.73 -17.89
CA THR A 156 2.33 16.05 -18.61
C THR A 156 1.17 15.42 -17.86
N ILE A 157 0.53 16.20 -16.99
CA ILE A 157 -0.84 15.93 -16.54
C ILE A 157 -1.68 15.94 -17.81
N GLY A 158 -2.12 14.76 -18.24
CA GLY A 158 -2.93 14.59 -19.44
C GLY A 158 -4.33 15.18 -19.24
N VAL A 159 -4.45 16.50 -19.27
CA VAL A 159 -5.74 17.15 -19.55
C VAL A 159 -6.08 16.79 -20.98
N ARG A 160 -7.07 15.90 -21.14
CA ARG A 160 -7.60 15.44 -22.43
C ARG A 160 -7.90 16.64 -23.34
N ARG A 161 -6.96 16.99 -24.22
CA ARG A 161 -7.19 17.89 -25.36
C ARG A 161 -7.07 17.08 -26.64
N GLU A 162 -8.18 17.03 -27.37
CA GLU A 162 -8.29 16.39 -28.67
C GLU A 162 -7.14 16.81 -29.60
N ARG A 163 -6.42 15.81 -30.11
CA ARG A 163 -5.33 16.01 -31.06
C ARG A 163 -5.90 16.46 -32.41
N ARG A 164 -5.84 17.76 -32.72
CA ARG A 164 -5.88 18.24 -34.10
C ARG A 164 -4.56 17.91 -34.80
N ARG A 165 -4.61 16.99 -35.76
CA ARG A 165 -3.51 16.66 -36.69
C ARG A 165 -3.10 17.92 -37.47
N ARG A 166 -1.83 18.30 -37.42
CA ARG A 166 -1.23 19.26 -38.37
C ARG A 166 -0.15 18.54 -39.18
N GLY A 167 -0.33 18.51 -40.49
CA GLY A 167 0.51 17.82 -41.47
C GLY A 167 1.91 18.43 -41.58
N ARG A 168 2.88 17.55 -41.84
CA ARG A 168 4.30 17.84 -42.03
C ARG A 168 4.54 18.16 -43.50
N ARG A 169 4.82 19.42 -43.86
CA ARG A 169 5.45 19.78 -45.15
C ARG A 169 6.96 19.76 -44.93
N GLY A 170 7.66 18.91 -45.68
CA GLY A 170 9.12 18.83 -45.68
C GLY A 170 9.72 19.97 -46.52
N THR A 171 10.77 20.58 -46.01
CA THR A 171 11.66 21.49 -46.73
C THR A 171 13.00 20.78 -46.92
N THR A 172 13.39 20.63 -48.18
CA THR A 172 14.62 20.04 -48.70
C THR A 172 15.85 20.88 -48.34
N SER A 173 16.93 20.23 -47.91
CA SER A 173 18.25 20.84 -47.69
C SER A 173 19.20 20.49 -48.85
N GLU A 174 19.66 21.48 -49.60
CA GLU A 174 20.81 21.38 -50.49
C GLU A 174 22.11 21.69 -49.73
N SER A 175 23.15 20.88 -49.94
CA SER A 175 24.49 21.05 -49.36
C SER A 175 25.36 21.96 -50.26
N PRO A 176 26.23 22.83 -49.71
CA PRO A 176 27.18 23.59 -50.52
C PRO A 176 28.45 22.78 -50.84
N PRO A 177 29.14 23.06 -51.97
CA PRO A 177 30.35 22.37 -52.39
C PRO A 177 31.61 22.87 -51.67
N GLY A 178 32.54 21.96 -51.39
CA GLY A 178 33.88 22.26 -50.89
C GLY A 178 34.84 22.65 -52.01
N ILE A 179 35.80 23.53 -51.70
CA ILE A 179 36.95 23.92 -52.53
C ILE A 179 38.06 24.40 -51.56
N PRO A 180 39.36 24.30 -51.90
CA PRO A 180 40.05 23.49 -52.92
C PRO A 180 40.86 22.33 -52.35
#